data_AF-A0A1Y1YRF5-F1
#
_entry.id   AF-A0A1Y1YRF5-F1
#
_cell.length_a   1.000
_cell.length_b   1.000
_cell.length_c   1.000
_cell.angle_alpha   90.00
_cell.angle_beta   90.00
_cell.angle_gamma   90.00
#
_symmetry.space_group_name_H-M   'P 1'
#
loop_
_entity.id
_entity.type
_entity.pdbx_description
1 polymer ?
#
loop_
_entity_poly.entity_id
_entity_poly.type
_entity_poly.pdbx_seq_one_letter_code
_entity_poly.pdbx_strand_id
1 'polypeptide(L)'
;MFAQDTRFTAEGNATGVSTTADRKRSVEEEAADTREKASVKKPRKRAKRKHKKKKAEQGQTEEQASPREHLIEEQGPSVSAKNLLILDLNGTLLVRSKKSKAIYMRPHVPEFVEFILKNFAVIVWSSARPENVNRMILKVFKHRRSLLLDVWDRSHLHLDEKDYYRKVDVVKDLTWVWEKHTQWNKTNTVLIDDTEHKGQLQPDNHICLTEFIKGDTGDNELLNVRAYLEVFLQGSMDDIQSYIRDNAYVPSKTDDLSADEIEHSEE
;
A
#
# COMPACT_ATOMS: atom_id res chain seq x y z
N MET A 1 -39.69 29.17 57.25
CA MET A 1 -40.06 27.88 57.87
C MET A 1 -38.83 26.99 57.84
N PHE A 2 -38.37 26.59 59.04
CA PHE A 2 -37.41 25.53 59.45
C PHE A 2 -36.60 24.81 58.34
N ALA A 3 -35.24 24.84 58.31
CA ALA A 3 -34.25 24.17 59.18
C ALA A 3 -34.53 22.66 59.30
N GLN A 4 -33.63 21.69 59.03
CA GLN A 4 -32.28 21.39 59.57
C GLN A 4 -31.60 20.40 58.58
N ASP A 5 -30.31 20.41 58.24
CA ASP A 5 -29.07 20.31 59.02
C ASP A 5 -28.82 18.93 59.66
N THR A 6 -27.78 18.20 59.19
CA THR A 6 -26.66 17.72 60.02
C THR A 6 -25.74 16.73 59.26
N ARG A 7 -24.45 17.10 59.24
CA ARG A 7 -23.27 16.21 59.12
C ARG A 7 -22.94 15.64 60.50
N PHE A 8 -22.17 14.53 60.58
CA PHE A 8 -20.93 14.34 61.40
C PHE A 8 -20.53 12.83 61.41
N THR A 9 -19.33 12.45 60.91
CA THR A 9 -18.10 11.98 61.66
C THR A 9 -18.20 10.59 62.30
N ALA A 10 -17.15 9.78 62.53
CA ALA A 10 -15.74 9.65 62.15
C ALA A 10 -15.23 8.33 62.78
N GLU A 11 -13.99 7.93 62.46
CA GLU A 11 -13.11 6.99 63.21
C GLU A 11 -13.57 5.50 63.24
N GLY A 12 -12.73 4.48 63.20
CA GLY A 12 -11.28 4.35 63.30
C GLY A 12 -10.98 2.96 63.90
N ASN A 13 -9.84 2.39 63.51
CA ASN A 13 -9.00 1.43 64.26
C ASN A 13 -9.03 -0.09 63.97
N ALA A 14 -7.82 -0.56 63.60
CA ALA A 14 -7.02 -1.60 64.25
C ALA A 14 -7.13 -3.10 63.89
N THR A 15 -6.00 -3.57 63.34
CA THR A 15 -5.19 -4.75 63.75
C THR A 15 -5.64 -6.17 63.39
N GLY A 16 -4.74 -6.87 62.67
CA GLY A 16 -4.70 -8.32 62.54
C GLY A 16 -3.44 -8.77 61.80
N VAL A 17 -2.35 -8.99 62.55
CA VAL A 17 -1.08 -9.59 62.12
C VAL A 17 -1.15 -11.11 62.36
N SER A 18 -0.64 -11.93 61.43
CA SER A 18 0.16 -13.17 61.68
C SER A 18 0.41 -13.87 60.32
N THR A 19 1.63 -13.85 59.75
CA THR A 19 2.74 -14.86 59.82
C THR A 19 2.29 -16.29 59.43
N THR A 20 2.91 -17.05 58.52
CA THR A 20 4.31 -17.52 58.34
C THR A 20 4.45 -18.12 56.91
N ALA A 21 5.44 -17.83 56.06
CA ALA A 21 6.83 -18.31 56.02
C ALA A 21 7.03 -19.82 55.73
N ASP A 22 7.51 -20.16 54.52
CA ASP A 22 8.58 -21.15 54.22
C ASP A 22 8.96 -21.02 52.71
N ARG A 23 10.14 -20.50 52.30
CA ARG A 23 11.49 -21.13 52.19
C ARG A 23 11.45 -22.53 51.53
N LYS A 24 12.23 -22.85 50.48
CA LYS A 24 13.63 -22.54 50.19
C LYS A 24 14.03 -23.12 48.80
N ARG A 25 15.01 -22.45 48.15
CA ARG A 25 16.17 -22.98 47.36
C ARG A 25 15.87 -23.75 46.05
N SER A 26 16.68 -23.73 44.99
CA SER A 26 18.00 -23.17 44.59
C SER A 26 18.27 -23.78 43.18
N VAL A 27 18.94 -23.21 42.18
CA VAL A 27 20.40 -23.01 41.91
C VAL A 27 20.43 -22.62 40.40
N GLU A 28 20.95 -21.46 40.01
CA GLU A 28 22.14 -21.22 39.14
C GLU A 28 22.44 -22.24 38.01
N GLU A 29 22.59 -21.76 36.76
CA GLU A 29 23.88 -21.83 36.05
C GLU A 29 23.91 -20.89 34.82
N GLU A 30 24.97 -20.08 34.75
CA GLU A 30 25.40 -19.28 33.59
C GLU A 30 26.04 -20.15 32.50
N ALA A 31 26.03 -19.68 31.24
CA ALA A 31 27.24 -19.72 30.41
C ALA A 31 27.13 -18.73 29.24
N ALA A 32 28.02 -17.72 29.26
CA ALA A 32 28.51 -17.04 28.07
C ALA A 32 29.65 -17.88 27.46
N ASP A 33 29.71 -18.01 26.12
CA ASP A 33 30.97 -18.33 25.44
C ASP A 33 31.09 -17.57 24.12
N THR A 34 32.02 -16.62 24.14
CA THR A 34 32.66 -15.98 23.00
C THR A 34 33.64 -16.95 22.34
N ARG A 35 33.50 -17.19 21.03
CA ARG A 35 34.63 -17.70 20.24
C ARG A 35 34.73 -17.05 18.86
N GLU A 36 35.61 -16.06 18.83
CA GLU A 36 36.38 -15.62 17.68
C GLU A 36 37.25 -16.78 17.15
N LYS A 37 37.14 -17.09 15.86
CA LYS A 37 38.23 -17.68 15.08
C LYS A 37 38.33 -17.02 13.72
N ALA A 38 39.33 -16.15 13.62
CA ALA A 38 39.95 -15.75 12.39
C ALA A 38 40.45 -16.96 11.60
N SER A 39 40.22 -16.97 10.29
CA SER A 39 41.05 -17.71 9.33
C SER A 39 41.41 -16.79 8.18
N VAL A 40 42.72 -16.70 7.94
CA VAL A 40 43.40 -15.74 7.09
C VAL A 40 43.97 -16.49 5.88
N LYS A 41 43.79 -15.90 4.68
CA LYS A 41 44.56 -16.04 3.42
C LYS A 41 44.38 -17.37 2.65
N LYS A 42 44.29 -17.42 1.31
CA LYS A 42 44.90 -16.58 0.24
C LYS A 42 44.18 -16.82 -1.12
N PRO A 43 44.46 -15.99 -2.15
CA PRO A 43 43.58 -15.71 -3.29
C PRO A 43 43.85 -16.60 -4.51
N ARG A 44 42.85 -16.75 -5.40
CA ARG A 44 43.06 -17.32 -6.75
C ARG A 44 42.64 -16.34 -7.85
N LYS A 45 43.69 -15.70 -8.39
CA LYS A 45 44.01 -15.39 -9.79
C LYS A 45 42.91 -14.81 -10.69
N ARG A 46 43.00 -13.48 -10.82
CA ARG A 46 42.61 -12.64 -11.96
C ARG A 46 43.21 -13.14 -13.28
N ALA A 47 42.38 -13.59 -14.22
CA ALA A 47 42.79 -13.83 -15.60
C ALA A 47 42.52 -12.56 -16.44
N LYS A 48 43.60 -11.84 -16.78
CA LYS A 48 43.60 -10.81 -17.82
C LYS A 48 43.62 -11.52 -19.17
N ARG A 49 42.64 -11.28 -20.06
CA ARG A 49 42.82 -11.53 -21.50
C ARG A 49 42.80 -10.20 -22.24
N LYS A 50 43.87 -10.03 -23.02
CA LYS A 50 44.29 -8.85 -23.77
C LYS A 50 43.37 -8.61 -24.96
N HIS A 51 43.21 -7.33 -25.30
CA HIS A 51 42.77 -6.85 -26.60
C HIS A 51 43.54 -7.53 -27.75
N LYS A 52 42.82 -7.94 -28.80
CA LYS A 52 43.38 -8.14 -30.13
C LYS A 52 42.52 -7.39 -31.13
N LYS A 53 43.09 -6.27 -31.59
CA LYS A 53 42.64 -5.41 -32.68
C LYS A 53 42.82 -6.18 -33.99
N LYS A 54 41.78 -6.29 -34.82
CA LYS A 54 41.90 -6.63 -36.25
C LYS A 54 41.02 -5.66 -37.06
N LYS A 55 41.67 -4.93 -37.97
CA LYS A 55 41.13 -4.22 -39.14
C LYS A 55 40.44 -5.26 -40.05
N ALA A 56 39.20 -5.04 -40.47
CA ALA A 56 38.71 -4.24 -41.61
C ALA A 56 38.63 -5.08 -42.88
N GLU A 57 37.41 -5.32 -43.35
CA GLU A 57 37.08 -5.59 -44.74
C GLU A 57 35.65 -5.13 -45.02
N GLN A 58 35.51 -4.38 -46.12
CA GLN A 58 34.28 -3.76 -46.60
C GLN A 58 33.43 -4.81 -47.33
N GLY A 59 32.15 -4.88 -46.99
CA GLY A 59 31.14 -5.57 -47.77
C GLY A 59 29.86 -4.74 -47.72
N GLN A 60 29.44 -4.21 -48.87
CA GLN A 60 28.17 -3.55 -49.05
C GLN A 60 27.05 -4.58 -48.90
N THR A 61 26.06 -4.31 -48.05
CA THR A 61 24.77 -5.00 -48.13
C THR A 61 23.65 -4.04 -47.78
N GLU A 62 22.62 -4.15 -48.60
CA GLU A 62 21.44 -3.33 -48.79
C GLU A 62 20.69 -2.94 -47.51
N GLU A 63 20.24 -1.70 -47.52
CA GLU A 63 19.46 -1.01 -46.49
C GLU A 63 18.04 -1.58 -46.43
N GLN A 64 17.80 -2.54 -45.54
CA GLN A 64 16.44 -2.93 -45.15
C GLN A 64 15.95 -2.01 -44.03
N ALA A 65 14.91 -1.24 -44.35
CA ALA A 65 14.23 -0.35 -43.42
C ALA A 65 13.66 -1.13 -42.22
N SER A 66 14.23 -0.88 -41.04
CA SER A 66 13.68 -1.28 -39.75
C SER A 66 12.32 -0.60 -39.52
N PRO A 67 11.27 -1.32 -39.10
CA PRO A 67 10.02 -0.70 -38.71
C PRO A 67 10.28 0.26 -37.55
N ARG A 68 9.91 1.53 -37.74
CA ARG A 68 9.92 2.54 -36.68
C ARG A 68 9.06 2.04 -35.53
N GLU A 69 9.68 1.55 -34.46
CA GLU A 69 9.04 1.46 -33.17
C GLU A 69 8.58 2.89 -32.85
N HIS A 70 7.27 3.08 -32.79
CA HIS A 70 6.69 4.34 -32.34
C HIS A 70 7.21 4.57 -30.92
N LEU A 71 8.19 5.47 -30.80
CA LEU A 71 8.65 5.99 -29.55
C LEU A 71 7.44 6.70 -28.92
N ILE A 72 6.75 6.03 -28.01
CA ILE A 72 5.76 6.67 -27.15
C ILE A 72 6.57 7.70 -26.37
N GLU A 73 6.39 8.98 -26.69
CA GLU A 73 6.95 10.04 -25.86
C GLU A 73 6.36 9.87 -24.46
N GLU A 74 7.18 9.40 -23.52
CA GLU A 74 6.86 9.39 -22.11
C GLU A 74 6.83 10.84 -21.61
N GLN A 75 5.73 11.52 -21.90
CA GLN A 75 5.38 12.80 -21.30
C GLN A 75 5.28 12.56 -19.79
N GLY A 76 5.92 13.41 -18.97
CA GLY A 76 5.91 13.30 -17.50
C GLY A 76 4.49 13.31 -16.90
N PRO A 77 4.35 13.37 -15.56
CA PRO A 77 3.03 13.38 -14.92
C PRO A 77 2.14 14.42 -15.59
N SER A 78 0.95 14.01 -16.06
CA SER A 78 0.01 14.93 -16.68
C SER A 78 -0.60 15.81 -15.60
N VAL A 79 0.12 16.87 -15.21
CA VAL A 79 -0.39 17.95 -14.34
C VAL A 79 -1.56 18.70 -15.01
N SER A 80 -1.77 18.49 -16.31
CA SER A 80 -2.94 18.92 -17.06
C SER A 80 -4.15 18.00 -16.92
N ALA A 81 -4.02 16.83 -16.30
CA ALA A 81 -5.14 15.92 -16.13
C ALA A 81 -6.22 16.56 -15.25
N LYS A 82 -7.45 16.58 -15.77
CA LYS A 82 -8.60 17.19 -15.10
C LYS A 82 -8.97 16.49 -13.79
N ASN A 83 -8.78 15.18 -13.74
CA ASN A 83 -9.17 14.32 -12.62
C ASN A 83 -7.94 13.69 -11.93
N LEU A 84 -8.03 13.56 -10.61
CA LEU A 84 -7.04 12.91 -9.74
C LEU A 84 -7.57 11.56 -9.27
N LEU A 85 -6.73 10.54 -9.39
CA LEU A 85 -6.95 9.21 -8.85
C LEU A 85 -5.91 8.94 -7.76
N ILE A 86 -6.39 8.69 -6.54
CA ILE A 86 -5.58 8.29 -5.39
C ILE A 86 -5.73 6.78 -5.23
N LEU A 87 -4.62 6.06 -5.19
CA LEU A 87 -4.60 4.61 -5.34
C LEU A 87 -3.90 3.92 -4.17
N ASP A 88 -4.61 3.06 -3.46
CA ASP A 88 -3.99 2.10 -2.54
C ASP A 88 -3.20 1.02 -3.30
N LEU A 89 -2.39 0.24 -2.57
CA LEU A 89 -1.55 -0.81 -3.12
C LEU A 89 -1.90 -2.19 -2.58
N ASN A 90 -1.82 -2.39 -1.27
CA ASN A 90 -1.84 -3.74 -0.68
C ASN A 90 -3.25 -4.09 -0.24
N GLY A 91 -3.82 -5.12 -0.86
CA GLY A 91 -5.26 -5.43 -0.80
C GLY A 91 -5.95 -4.95 -2.08
N THR A 92 -5.51 -3.81 -2.64
CA THR A 92 -6.10 -3.24 -3.86
C THR A 92 -5.49 -3.77 -5.17
N LEU A 93 -4.18 -3.57 -5.40
CA LEU A 93 -3.49 -3.96 -6.65
C LEU A 93 -2.65 -5.22 -6.52
N LEU A 94 -2.31 -5.61 -5.30
CA LEU A 94 -1.42 -6.72 -5.01
C LEU A 94 -1.60 -7.15 -3.56
N VAL A 95 -1.02 -8.29 -3.23
CA VAL A 95 -0.82 -8.71 -1.85
C VAL A 95 0.62 -9.10 -1.62
N ARG A 96 1.15 -8.75 -0.43
CA ARG A 96 2.51 -9.11 -0.02
C ARG A 96 2.51 -10.28 0.95
N SER A 97 3.37 -11.27 0.71
CA SER A 97 3.67 -12.28 1.72
C SER A 97 4.61 -11.73 2.77
N LYS A 98 4.19 -11.73 4.05
CA LYS A 98 5.06 -11.38 5.18
C LYS A 98 6.21 -12.37 5.35
N LYS A 99 5.96 -13.67 5.12
CA LYS A 99 6.94 -14.75 5.28
C LYS A 99 8.02 -14.70 4.19
N SER A 100 7.64 -14.76 2.92
CA SER A 100 8.59 -14.85 1.79
C SER A 100 9.04 -13.49 1.25
N LYS A 101 8.43 -12.40 1.72
CA LYS A 101 8.57 -11.06 1.14
C LYS A 101 8.15 -10.98 -0.34
N ALA A 102 7.50 -12.01 -0.89
CA ALA A 102 7.00 -12.01 -2.26
C ALA A 102 5.83 -11.02 -2.45
N ILE A 103 5.66 -10.55 -3.68
CA ILE A 103 4.56 -9.67 -4.10
C ILE A 103 3.80 -10.39 -5.20
N TYR A 104 2.50 -10.58 -5.00
CA TYR A 104 1.58 -11.19 -5.97
C TYR A 104 0.66 -10.10 -6.49
N MET A 105 0.68 -9.84 -7.80
CA MET A 105 -0.17 -8.82 -8.40
C MET A 105 -1.59 -9.37 -8.57
N ARG A 106 -2.58 -8.51 -8.36
CA ARG A 106 -3.97 -8.76 -8.76
C ARG A 106 -4.03 -8.96 -10.28
N PRO A 107 -4.93 -9.82 -10.80
CA PRO A 107 -5.18 -9.88 -12.24
C PRO A 107 -5.46 -8.49 -12.83
N HIS A 108 -5.07 -8.27 -14.09
CA HIS A 108 -5.32 -7.04 -14.87
C HIS A 108 -4.63 -5.75 -14.40
N VAL A 109 -3.67 -5.83 -13.45
CA VAL A 109 -2.89 -4.66 -13.00
C VAL A 109 -2.16 -3.93 -14.15
N PRO A 110 -1.47 -4.60 -15.09
CA PRO A 110 -0.79 -3.90 -16.18
C PRO A 110 -1.71 -3.01 -17.01
N GLU A 111 -2.88 -3.53 -17.37
CA GLU A 111 -3.91 -2.87 -18.18
C GLU A 111 -4.58 -1.74 -17.39
N PHE A 112 -4.86 -1.97 -16.11
CA PHE A 112 -5.42 -0.94 -15.23
C PHE A 112 -4.46 0.23 -15.01
N VAL A 113 -3.17 -0.05 -14.77
CA VAL A 113 -2.13 0.98 -14.59
C VAL A 113 -1.98 1.83 -15.85
N GLU A 114 -2.00 1.22 -17.03
CA GLU A 114 -1.94 1.96 -18.30
C GLU A 114 -3.16 2.88 -18.46
N PHE A 115 -4.35 2.37 -18.16
CA PHE A 115 -5.59 3.15 -18.20
C PHE A 115 -5.55 4.35 -17.25
N ILE A 116 -5.20 4.17 -15.97
CA ILE A 116 -5.24 5.27 -15.01
C ILE A 116 -4.19 6.35 -15.34
N LEU A 117 -2.99 5.96 -15.75
CA LEU A 117 -1.92 6.92 -16.09
C LEU A 117 -2.22 7.72 -17.35
N LYS A 118 -3.01 7.17 -18.26
CA LYS A 118 -3.46 7.86 -19.47
C LYS A 118 -4.54 8.91 -19.19
N ASN A 119 -5.40 8.68 -18.19
CA ASN A 119 -6.64 9.45 -18.01
C ASN A 119 -6.67 10.32 -16.75
N PHE A 120 -5.80 10.06 -15.77
CA PHE A 120 -5.79 10.74 -14.48
C PHE A 120 -4.39 11.22 -14.11
N ALA A 121 -4.30 12.27 -13.30
CA ALA A 121 -3.16 12.44 -12.44
C ALA A 121 -3.25 11.36 -11.35
N VAL A 122 -2.15 10.66 -11.06
CA VAL A 122 -2.18 9.53 -10.14
C VAL A 122 -1.28 9.77 -8.93
N ILE A 123 -1.85 9.69 -7.74
CA ILE A 123 -1.12 9.62 -6.48
C ILE A 123 -1.26 8.21 -5.94
N VAL A 124 -0.15 7.58 -5.58
CA VAL A 124 -0.20 6.36 -4.77
C VAL A 124 -0.30 6.79 -3.30
N TRP A 125 -1.27 6.27 -2.55
CA TRP A 125 -1.34 6.48 -1.10
C TRP A 125 -1.51 5.15 -0.39
N SER A 126 -0.47 4.68 0.30
CA SER A 126 -0.47 3.40 1.01
C SER A 126 -0.21 3.59 2.51
N SER A 127 -0.88 2.79 3.35
CA SER A 127 -0.64 2.76 4.80
C SER A 127 0.64 2.01 5.21
N ALA A 128 1.35 1.44 4.24
CA ALA A 128 2.61 0.73 4.46
C ALA A 128 3.80 1.70 4.63
N ARG A 129 4.85 1.21 5.32
CA ARG A 129 6.11 1.96 5.48
C ARG A 129 6.81 2.27 4.14
N PRO A 130 7.60 3.35 4.05
CA PRO A 130 8.25 3.79 2.81
C PRO A 130 8.97 2.68 2.04
N GLU A 131 9.73 1.82 2.72
CA GLU A 131 10.51 0.75 2.07
C GLU A 131 9.59 -0.29 1.41
N ASN A 132 8.44 -0.55 2.03
CA ASN A 132 7.45 -1.48 1.51
C ASN A 132 6.71 -0.89 0.31
N VAL A 133 6.34 0.39 0.38
CA VAL A 133 5.71 1.14 -0.72
C VAL A 133 6.64 1.19 -1.93
N ASN A 134 7.91 1.51 -1.74
CA ASN A 134 8.89 1.56 -2.83
C ASN A 134 9.01 0.20 -3.55
N ARG A 135 9.03 -0.92 -2.83
CA ARG A 135 9.06 -2.25 -3.45
C ARG A 135 7.79 -2.57 -4.25
N MET A 136 6.63 -2.17 -3.75
CA MET A 136 5.35 -2.36 -4.42
C MET A 136 5.28 -1.53 -5.71
N ILE A 137 5.67 -0.25 -5.64
CA ILE A 137 5.69 0.63 -6.80
C ILE A 137 6.62 0.12 -7.89
N LEU A 138 7.83 -0.33 -7.53
CA LEU A 138 8.76 -0.91 -8.52
C LEU A 138 8.19 -2.13 -9.23
N LYS A 139 7.33 -2.91 -8.55
CA LYS A 139 6.66 -4.07 -9.14
C LYS A 139 5.50 -3.67 -10.06
N VAL A 140 4.67 -2.74 -9.63
CA VAL A 140 3.43 -2.30 -10.32
C VAL A 140 3.73 -1.35 -11.48
N PHE A 141 4.43 -0.25 -11.20
CA PHE A 141 4.63 0.84 -12.15
C PHE A 141 5.89 0.66 -13.00
N LYS A 142 6.91 -0.06 -12.49
CA LYS A 142 8.18 -0.30 -13.20
C LYS A 142 8.81 1.03 -13.66
N HIS A 143 9.06 1.19 -14.96
CA HIS A 143 9.60 2.43 -15.54
C HIS A 143 8.61 3.60 -15.45
N ARG A 144 7.29 3.33 -15.41
CA ARG A 144 6.22 4.34 -15.34
C ARG A 144 6.09 5.00 -13.96
N ARG A 145 6.97 4.69 -13.01
CA ARG A 145 6.99 5.38 -11.69
C ARG A 145 7.13 6.89 -11.86
N SER A 146 7.88 7.35 -12.85
CA SER A 146 8.06 8.78 -13.16
C SER A 146 6.78 9.49 -13.60
N LEU A 147 5.73 8.75 -13.97
CA LEU A 147 4.43 9.30 -14.39
C LEU A 147 3.49 9.55 -13.20
N LEU A 148 3.81 9.03 -12.02
CA LEU A 148 3.05 9.32 -10.80
C LEU A 148 3.24 10.78 -10.42
N LEU A 149 2.14 11.45 -10.05
CA LEU A 149 2.17 12.81 -9.53
C LEU A 149 2.88 12.85 -8.17
N ASP A 150 2.55 11.89 -7.30
CA ASP A 150 3.16 11.77 -5.97
C ASP A 150 3.05 10.34 -5.41
N VAL A 151 3.81 10.08 -4.35
CA VAL A 151 3.79 8.82 -3.60
C VAL A 151 3.73 9.11 -2.11
N TRP A 152 2.57 8.81 -1.53
CA TRP A 152 2.29 8.92 -0.11
C TRP A 152 2.36 7.54 0.55
N ASP A 153 3.15 7.45 1.60
CA ASP A 153 3.30 6.26 2.43
C ASP A 153 2.80 6.52 3.86
N ARG A 154 3.05 5.59 4.78
CA ARG A 154 2.64 5.71 6.19
C ARG A 154 3.04 7.03 6.88
N SER A 155 4.12 7.68 6.45
CA SER A 155 4.55 8.99 6.99
C SER A 155 3.58 10.13 6.68
N HIS A 156 2.69 9.95 5.70
CA HIS A 156 1.68 10.93 5.28
C HIS A 156 0.33 10.72 5.97
N LEU A 157 0.25 9.80 6.94
CA LEU A 157 -0.99 9.51 7.69
C LEU A 157 -1.11 10.29 9.01
N HIS A 158 -0.21 11.24 9.27
CA HIS A 158 -0.20 12.08 10.47
C HIS A 158 -0.32 11.30 11.79
N LEU A 159 0.25 10.09 11.82
CA LEU A 159 0.25 9.23 13.00
C LEU A 159 1.25 9.74 14.03
N ASP A 160 0.95 9.54 15.31
CA ASP A 160 1.95 9.70 16.35
C ASP A 160 3.06 8.64 16.22
N GLU A 161 4.17 8.84 16.95
CA GLU A 161 5.32 7.93 16.86
C GLU A 161 4.94 6.49 17.20
N LYS A 162 4.07 6.27 18.19
CA LYS A 162 3.69 4.93 18.64
C LYS A 162 2.87 4.20 17.57
N ASP A 163 1.91 4.88 16.98
CA ASP A 163 1.00 4.32 15.98
C ASP A 163 1.67 4.23 14.60
N TYR A 164 2.69 5.05 14.33
CA TYR A 164 3.55 4.87 13.16
C TYR A 164 4.20 3.49 13.12
N TYR A 165 4.65 2.94 14.26
CA TYR A 165 5.32 1.64 14.30
C TYR A 165 4.39 0.44 14.49
N ARG A 166 3.11 0.64 14.83
CA ARG A 166 2.12 -0.42 15.09
C ARG A 166 1.14 -0.61 13.93
N LYS A 167 0.44 -1.74 13.91
CA LYS A 167 -0.73 -1.92 13.05
C LYS A 167 -1.91 -1.24 13.74
N VAL A 168 -2.40 -0.16 13.15
CA VAL A 168 -3.61 0.57 13.55
C VAL A 168 -4.44 0.83 12.31
N ASP A 169 -5.76 0.97 12.51
CA ASP A 169 -6.64 1.44 11.46
C ASP A 169 -6.37 2.92 11.19
N VAL A 170 -6.46 3.30 9.92
CA VAL A 170 -6.09 4.64 9.46
C VAL A 170 -7.16 5.15 8.52
N VAL A 171 -7.24 6.47 8.43
CA VAL A 171 -8.12 7.20 7.52
C VAL A 171 -7.25 7.96 6.53
N LYS A 172 -7.69 8.03 5.29
CA LYS A 172 -7.06 8.84 4.23
C LYS A 172 -7.92 10.07 4.01
N ASP A 173 -7.64 11.12 4.77
CA ASP A 173 -8.33 12.39 4.62
C ASP A 173 -7.89 13.08 3.31
N LEU A 174 -8.78 13.12 2.32
CA LEU A 174 -8.45 13.68 1.01
C LEU A 174 -8.13 15.17 1.07
N THR A 175 -8.53 15.88 2.14
CA THR A 175 -8.21 17.30 2.32
C THR A 175 -6.70 17.55 2.38
N TRP A 176 -5.91 16.65 2.96
CA TRP A 176 -4.45 16.77 3.01
C TRP A 176 -3.84 16.80 1.61
N VAL A 177 -4.39 15.98 0.70
CA VAL A 177 -3.94 15.96 -0.70
C VAL A 177 -4.34 17.25 -1.40
N TRP A 178 -5.56 17.74 -1.18
CA TRP A 178 -6.06 18.98 -1.79
C TRP A 178 -5.33 20.23 -1.31
N GLU A 179 -4.85 20.24 -0.06
CA GLU A 179 -3.99 21.30 0.47
C GLU A 179 -2.64 21.37 -0.27
N LYS A 180 -2.05 20.22 -0.59
CA LYS A 180 -0.78 20.13 -1.33
C LYS A 180 -0.95 20.33 -2.85
N HIS A 181 -2.04 19.82 -3.40
CA HIS A 181 -2.31 19.78 -4.84
C HIS A 181 -3.63 20.51 -5.14
N THR A 182 -3.60 21.84 -5.10
CA THR A 182 -4.77 22.71 -5.15
C THR A 182 -5.54 22.70 -6.47
N GLN A 183 -5.01 22.04 -7.51
CA GLN A 183 -5.71 21.80 -8.78
C GLN A 183 -6.86 20.80 -8.65
N TRP A 184 -6.85 19.97 -7.60
CA TRP A 184 -7.88 18.98 -7.32
C TRP A 184 -8.58 19.25 -6.00
N ASN A 185 -9.85 18.89 -5.97
CA ASN A 185 -10.74 18.95 -4.83
C ASN A 185 -11.76 17.80 -4.92
N LYS A 186 -12.80 17.85 -4.11
CA LYS A 186 -13.84 16.81 -4.10
C LYS A 186 -14.50 16.56 -5.47
N THR A 187 -14.68 17.55 -6.33
CA THR A 187 -15.43 17.34 -7.59
C THR A 187 -14.61 16.62 -8.67
N ASN A 188 -13.30 16.46 -8.49
CA ASN A 188 -12.42 15.85 -9.49
C ASN A 188 -11.37 14.92 -8.87
N THR A 189 -11.63 14.36 -7.69
CA THR A 189 -10.76 13.38 -7.02
C THR A 189 -11.52 12.09 -6.72
N VAL A 190 -10.90 10.93 -6.97
CA VAL A 190 -11.40 9.63 -6.51
C VAL A 190 -10.30 8.87 -5.78
N LEU A 191 -10.65 8.27 -4.63
CA LEU A 191 -9.85 7.30 -3.90
C LEU A 191 -10.31 5.90 -4.28
N ILE A 192 -9.37 5.03 -4.64
CA ILE A 192 -9.58 3.59 -4.81
C ILE A 192 -8.80 2.87 -3.72
N ASP A 193 -9.53 2.15 -2.88
CA ASP A 193 -9.01 1.37 -1.76
C ASP A 193 -9.85 0.10 -1.57
N ASP A 194 -9.34 -0.88 -0.84
CA ASP A 194 -10.04 -2.12 -0.47
C ASP A 194 -10.70 -2.05 0.93
N THR A 195 -10.51 -0.95 1.67
CA THR A 195 -11.00 -0.82 3.04
C THR A 195 -11.95 0.37 3.18
N GLU A 196 -13.23 0.11 3.48
CA GLU A 196 -14.29 1.12 3.60
C GLU A 196 -13.92 2.29 4.53
N HIS A 197 -13.46 1.97 5.75
CA HIS A 197 -13.09 2.96 6.78
C HIS A 197 -12.04 3.98 6.31
N LYS A 198 -11.16 3.63 5.37
CA LYS A 198 -10.09 4.56 4.95
C LYS A 198 -10.65 5.77 4.18
N GLY A 199 -11.79 5.63 3.52
CA GLY A 199 -12.45 6.72 2.78
C GLY A 199 -13.58 7.41 3.56
N GLN A 200 -13.78 7.10 4.85
CA GLN A 200 -14.98 7.50 5.59
C GLN A 200 -15.22 9.02 5.71
N LEU A 201 -14.19 9.86 5.56
CA LEU A 201 -14.34 11.32 5.64
C LEU A 201 -14.85 11.92 4.33
N GLN A 202 -14.69 11.23 3.20
CA GLN A 202 -15.18 11.62 1.88
C GLN A 202 -15.76 10.39 1.15
N PRO A 203 -16.87 9.81 1.66
CA PRO A 203 -17.42 8.56 1.13
C PRO A 203 -17.84 8.68 -0.34
N ASP A 204 -18.39 9.83 -0.76
CA ASP A 204 -18.75 10.11 -2.15
C ASP A 204 -17.53 10.29 -3.09
N ASN A 205 -16.31 10.19 -2.56
CA ASN A 205 -15.07 10.20 -3.33
C ASN A 205 -14.34 8.87 -3.25
N HIS A 206 -14.94 7.85 -2.64
CA HIS A 206 -14.30 6.57 -2.37
C HIS A 206 -14.97 5.45 -3.17
N ILE A 207 -14.17 4.74 -3.94
CA ILE A 207 -14.54 3.45 -4.53
C ILE A 207 -13.85 2.36 -3.72
N CYS A 208 -14.63 1.68 -2.88
CA CYS A 208 -14.16 0.55 -2.09
C CYS A 208 -14.25 -0.73 -2.92
N LEU A 209 -13.11 -1.33 -3.24
CA LEU A 209 -13.02 -2.61 -3.94
C LEU A 209 -13.09 -3.77 -2.94
N THR A 210 -13.27 -4.99 -3.45
CA THR A 210 -12.96 -6.21 -2.71
C THR A 210 -11.46 -6.33 -2.47
N GLU A 211 -11.08 -6.83 -1.28
CA GLU A 211 -9.69 -7.18 -1.00
C GLU A 211 -9.21 -8.30 -1.93
N PHE A 212 -8.05 -8.10 -2.55
CA PHE A 212 -7.44 -9.10 -3.40
C PHE A 212 -6.85 -10.26 -2.59
N ILE A 213 -7.39 -11.45 -2.82
CA ILE A 213 -6.88 -12.69 -2.24
C ILE A 213 -5.89 -13.35 -3.20
N LYS A 214 -4.69 -13.68 -2.70
CA LYS A 214 -3.67 -14.38 -3.47
C LYS A 214 -4.22 -15.70 -4.03
N GLY A 215 -4.12 -15.87 -5.34
CA GLY A 215 -4.47 -17.13 -6.02
C GLY A 215 -5.83 -17.08 -6.70
N ASP A 216 -6.60 -16.02 -6.50
CA ASP A 216 -7.84 -15.78 -7.21
C ASP A 216 -7.56 -15.29 -8.64
N THR A 217 -7.41 -16.24 -9.57
CA THR A 217 -7.18 -15.93 -10.99
C THR A 217 -8.45 -15.48 -11.71
N GLY A 218 -9.62 -15.64 -11.09
CA GLY A 218 -10.92 -15.21 -11.62
C GLY A 218 -11.33 -13.81 -11.17
N ASP A 219 -10.48 -13.12 -10.40
CA ASP A 219 -10.69 -11.74 -9.98
C ASP A 219 -10.72 -10.80 -11.20
N ASN A 220 -11.85 -10.14 -11.42
CA ASN A 220 -12.06 -9.16 -12.49
C ASN A 220 -12.32 -7.76 -11.93
N GLU A 221 -12.04 -7.52 -10.65
CA GLU A 221 -12.42 -6.28 -9.97
C GLU A 221 -11.77 -5.05 -10.60
N LEU A 222 -10.50 -5.17 -11.03
CA LEU A 222 -9.80 -4.07 -11.74
C LEU A 222 -10.38 -3.78 -13.13
N LEU A 223 -10.98 -4.78 -13.80
CA LEU A 223 -11.70 -4.56 -15.06
C LEU A 223 -13.02 -3.86 -14.80
N ASN A 224 -13.73 -4.24 -13.73
CA ASN A 224 -15.02 -3.67 -13.37
C ASN A 224 -14.89 -2.19 -12.98
N VAL A 225 -13.95 -1.86 -12.08
CA VAL A 225 -13.71 -0.45 -11.71
C VAL A 225 -13.17 0.37 -12.87
N ARG A 226 -12.38 -0.22 -13.78
CA ARG A 226 -12.01 0.44 -15.03
C ARG A 226 -13.23 0.79 -15.87
N ALA A 227 -14.11 -0.16 -16.13
CA ALA A 227 -15.31 0.06 -16.94
C ALA A 227 -16.20 1.15 -16.32
N TYR A 228 -16.35 1.14 -15.00
CA TYR A 228 -17.05 2.18 -14.24
C TYR A 228 -16.44 3.58 -14.47
N LEU A 229 -15.12 3.70 -14.35
CA LEU A 229 -14.42 4.98 -14.61
C LEU A 229 -14.48 5.40 -16.08
N GLU A 230 -14.48 4.45 -17.03
CA GLU A 230 -14.65 4.74 -18.46
C GLU A 230 -16.01 5.37 -18.76
N VAL A 231 -17.09 4.92 -18.10
CA VAL A 231 -18.42 5.53 -18.22
C VAL A 231 -18.40 6.99 -17.75
N PHE A 232 -17.79 7.27 -16.59
CA PHE A 232 -17.61 8.64 -16.10
C PHE A 232 -16.87 9.52 -17.10
N LEU A 233 -15.71 9.05 -17.59
CA LEU A 233 -14.86 9.81 -18.51
C LEU A 233 -15.54 10.10 -19.85
N GLN A 234 -16.41 9.20 -20.32
CA GLN A 234 -17.13 9.34 -21.60
C GLN A 234 -18.41 10.18 -21.46
N GLY A 235 -19.03 10.21 -20.28
CA GLY A 235 -20.34 10.84 -20.04
C GLY A 235 -20.35 12.37 -20.07
N SER A 236 -19.23 13.03 -20.39
CA SER A 236 -19.07 14.50 -20.26
C SER A 236 -19.42 15.02 -18.85
N MET A 237 -19.28 14.16 -17.84
CA MET A 237 -19.51 14.52 -16.45
C MET A 237 -18.28 15.27 -15.92
N ASP A 238 -18.54 16.38 -15.21
CA ASP A 238 -17.49 17.25 -14.68
C ASP A 238 -17.26 17.06 -13.18
N ASP A 239 -18.16 16.32 -12.51
CA ASP A 239 -18.17 16.13 -11.06
C ASP A 239 -18.18 14.63 -10.72
N ILE A 240 -17.00 14.09 -10.38
CA ILE A 240 -16.84 12.68 -10.02
C ILE A 240 -17.52 12.34 -8.69
N GLN A 241 -17.62 13.31 -7.78
CA GLN A 241 -18.26 13.08 -6.48
C GLN A 241 -19.75 12.81 -6.66
N SER A 242 -20.42 13.64 -7.45
CA SER A 242 -21.84 13.45 -7.74
C SER A 242 -22.08 12.18 -8.54
N TYR A 243 -21.19 11.84 -9.48
CA TYR A 243 -21.25 10.57 -10.19
C TYR A 243 -21.19 9.35 -9.26
N ILE A 244 -20.22 9.31 -8.33
CA ILE A 244 -20.06 8.21 -7.36
C ILE A 244 -21.29 8.10 -6.45
N ARG A 245 -21.80 9.23 -5.95
CA ARG A 245 -22.99 9.27 -5.10
C ARG A 245 -24.23 8.69 -5.80
N ASP A 246 -24.45 9.11 -7.05
CA ASP A 246 -25.66 8.76 -7.79
C ASP A 246 -25.54 7.37 -8.47
N ASN A 247 -24.32 6.85 -8.59
CA ASN A 247 -24.01 5.58 -9.25
C ASN A 247 -23.02 4.80 -8.39
N ALA A 248 -23.38 4.47 -7.15
CA ALA A 248 -22.46 3.78 -6.22
C ALA A 248 -21.83 2.53 -6.86
N TYR A 249 -20.50 2.42 -6.77
CA TYR A 249 -19.79 1.24 -7.25
C TYR A 249 -20.13 0.02 -6.37
N VAL A 250 -20.44 -1.10 -6.99
CA VAL A 250 -20.75 -2.37 -6.30
C VAL A 250 -19.70 -3.40 -6.68
N PRO A 251 -18.87 -3.87 -5.73
CA PRO A 251 -17.88 -4.91 -5.99
C PRO A 251 -18.50 -6.24 -6.44
N SER A 252 -17.77 -6.98 -7.27
CA SER A 252 -18.28 -8.18 -7.94
C SER A 252 -18.43 -9.41 -7.03
N LYS A 253 -17.71 -9.44 -5.91
CA LYS A 253 -17.76 -10.48 -4.91
C LYS A 253 -18.13 -9.83 -3.58
N THR A 254 -19.42 -9.81 -3.23
CA THR A 254 -19.80 -9.44 -1.87
C THR A 254 -19.34 -10.57 -0.93
N ASP A 255 -18.76 -10.23 0.22
CA ASP A 255 -18.23 -11.16 1.24
C ASP A 255 -19.34 -12.01 1.91
N ASP A 256 -20.11 -12.76 1.14
CA ASP A 256 -21.09 -13.74 1.63
C ASP A 256 -20.49 -15.17 1.64
N LEU A 257 -19.17 -15.27 1.83
CA LEU A 257 -18.53 -16.50 2.26
C LEU A 257 -18.51 -16.47 3.79
N SER A 258 -19.53 -17.07 4.38
CA SER A 258 -19.61 -17.32 5.82
C SER A 258 -18.31 -17.96 6.33
N ALA A 259 -17.94 -17.62 7.55
CA ALA A 259 -16.68 -17.96 8.22
C ALA A 259 -16.46 -19.47 8.50
N ASP A 260 -17.12 -20.37 7.78
CA ASP A 260 -17.20 -21.80 8.10
C ASP A 260 -16.26 -22.71 7.28
N GLU A 261 -15.48 -22.19 6.31
CA GLU A 261 -14.58 -23.01 5.47
C GLU A 261 -13.06 -22.77 5.68
N ILE A 262 -12.62 -22.13 6.77
CA ILE A 262 -11.18 -21.91 7.05
C ILE A 262 -10.58 -22.94 8.04
N GLU A 263 -11.37 -23.77 8.71
CA GLU A 263 -10.84 -24.99 9.32
C GLU A 263 -10.88 -26.12 8.29
N HIS A 264 -9.82 -26.95 8.24
CA HIS A 264 -9.62 -28.16 7.40
C HIS A 264 -8.56 -28.10 6.29
N SER A 265 -7.60 -27.17 6.31
CA SER A 265 -6.34 -27.37 5.56
C SER A 265 -5.08 -26.94 6.31
N GLU A 266 -4.91 -27.48 7.51
CA GLU A 266 -3.58 -27.67 8.10
C GLU A 266 -3.42 -29.14 8.53
N GLU A 267 -2.98 -29.98 7.59
CA GLU A 267 -2.14 -31.17 7.83
C GLU A 267 -1.14 -31.34 6.67
#